data_AF-A0A067CV48-F1
#
_entry.id   AF-A0A067CV48-F1
#
_cell.length_a   1.000
_cell.length_b   1.000
_cell.length_c   1.000
_cell.angle_alpha   90.00
_cell.angle_beta   90.00
_cell.angle_gamma   90.00
#
_symmetry.space_group_name_H-M   'P 1'
#
loop_
_entity.id
_entity.type
_entity.pdbx_description
1 polymer ?
#
loop_
_entity_poly.entity_id
_entity_poly.type
_entity_poly.pdbx_seq_one_letter_code
_entity_poly.pdbx_strand_id
1 'polypeptide(L)'
;MLAAAIALALVSTAVVADEPRCVKWRATSGCDPAGPRDSWYDASCSSTIQSGSSGYCECENRRRVREVDCDHHPFTCQDACKEDASAELHYPAGMEYVTCGSTIKLVHEASRFRLHSHEVNYGTGSGQQSVTAHGSRDDYNSYWLVKEGDGDAACSLGAKIACGATIRLEHINTRRNLHSHHFASPLSNGRFGEVSGFGVAGDGDRSDSWILECESGMQCKAGDEACANGAAPSWARDDLVRLRHVETQRYLHSDHAASFNNQNCPRCPIVGQQEVNAVPTKNDNGLWFAGEGIYVG
;
A
#
# COMPACT_ATOMS: atom_id res chain seq x y z
N MET A 1 -1.53 -43.44 57.78
CA MET A 1 -2.68 -42.60 57.41
C MET A 1 -2.27 -41.74 56.23
N LEU A 2 -2.96 -41.89 55.10
CA LEU A 2 -2.61 -41.33 53.79
C LEU A 2 -2.67 -39.79 53.78
N ALA A 3 -1.67 -39.15 53.15
CA ALA A 3 -1.74 -37.75 52.73
C ALA A 3 -2.28 -37.71 51.30
N ALA A 4 -3.43 -37.05 51.09
CA ALA A 4 -4.01 -36.82 49.78
C ALA A 4 -3.41 -35.55 49.15
N ALA A 5 -2.82 -35.69 47.97
CA ALA A 5 -2.39 -34.55 47.15
C ALA A 5 -3.58 -34.02 46.35
N ILE A 6 -3.88 -32.73 46.52
CA ILE A 6 -4.89 -32.01 45.71
C ILE A 6 -4.17 -31.46 44.48
N ALA A 7 -4.48 -32.01 43.31
CA ALA A 7 -4.05 -31.45 42.03
C ALA A 7 -4.97 -30.28 41.65
N LEU A 8 -4.43 -29.06 41.61
CA LEU A 8 -5.10 -27.93 40.97
C LEU A 8 -4.99 -28.09 39.45
N ALA A 9 -6.12 -28.36 38.80
CA ALA A 9 -6.21 -28.26 37.34
C ALA A 9 -6.24 -26.78 36.93
N LEU A 10 -5.23 -26.35 36.18
CA LEU A 10 -5.23 -25.06 35.50
C LEU A 10 -6.23 -25.13 34.34
N VAL A 11 -7.35 -24.40 34.46
CA VAL A 11 -8.26 -24.17 33.34
C VAL A 11 -7.59 -23.17 32.41
N SER A 12 -7.03 -23.66 31.31
CA SER A 12 -6.59 -22.81 30.20
C SER A 12 -7.82 -22.32 29.47
N THR A 13 -8.19 -21.05 29.69
CA THR A 13 -9.17 -20.37 28.84
C THR A 13 -8.48 -20.07 27.52
N ALA A 14 -8.75 -20.88 26.50
CA ALA A 14 -8.45 -20.50 25.13
C ALA A 14 -9.17 -19.16 24.86
N VAL A 15 -8.39 -18.13 24.58
CA VAL A 15 -8.93 -16.87 24.06
C VAL A 15 -9.42 -17.19 22.66
N VAL A 16 -10.73 -17.40 22.51
CA VAL A 16 -11.36 -17.38 21.20
C VAL A 16 -11.26 -15.93 20.74
N ALA A 17 -10.37 -15.66 19.78
CA ALA A 17 -10.31 -14.36 19.13
C ALA A 17 -11.72 -14.06 18.56
N ASP A 18 -12.29 -12.91 18.89
CA ASP A 18 -13.56 -12.45 18.31
C ASP A 18 -13.37 -12.42 16.78
N GLU A 19 -14.22 -13.13 16.03
CA GLU A 19 -14.09 -13.22 14.57
C GLU A 19 -14.03 -11.81 13.96
N PRO A 20 -13.03 -11.48 13.13
CA PRO A 20 -12.86 -10.12 12.64
C PRO A 20 -14.08 -9.70 11.80
N ARG A 21 -14.78 -8.68 12.28
CA ARG A 21 -16.14 -8.36 11.85
C ARG A 21 -16.17 -7.51 10.58
N CYS A 22 -17.30 -7.60 9.87
CA CYS A 22 -17.60 -6.67 8.79
C CYS A 22 -17.71 -5.23 9.33
N VAL A 23 -17.14 -4.27 8.61
CA VAL A 23 -17.26 -2.83 8.91
C VAL A 23 -18.48 -2.26 8.17
N LYS A 24 -18.51 -2.33 6.84
CA LYS A 24 -19.66 -1.94 5.99
C LYS A 24 -19.42 -2.25 4.50
N TRP A 25 -20.48 -2.10 3.70
CA TRP A 25 -20.36 -1.95 2.25
C TRP A 25 -19.88 -0.55 1.88
N ARG A 26 -18.93 -0.51 0.95
CA ARG A 26 -18.31 0.70 0.42
C ARG A 26 -18.67 0.83 -1.06
N ALA A 27 -19.66 1.66 -1.37
CA ALA A 27 -20.14 1.86 -2.74
C ALA A 27 -19.20 2.73 -3.58
N THR A 28 -18.98 2.33 -4.83
CA THR A 28 -18.20 3.09 -5.81
C THR A 28 -19.04 3.39 -7.05
N SER A 29 -18.61 4.38 -7.82
CA SER A 29 -19.27 4.78 -9.06
C SER A 29 -18.58 4.19 -10.30
N GLY A 30 -19.30 4.15 -11.43
CA GLY A 30 -18.72 3.78 -12.73
C GLY A 30 -18.67 2.28 -13.01
N CYS A 31 -19.40 1.46 -12.24
CA CYS A 31 -19.34 0.00 -12.34
C CYS A 31 -17.92 -0.54 -12.16
N ASP A 32 -17.14 0.12 -11.29
CA ASP A 32 -15.75 -0.22 -11.02
C ASP A 32 -15.56 -0.29 -9.48
N PRO A 33 -15.19 -1.45 -8.90
CA PRO A 33 -14.94 -1.56 -7.47
C PRO A 33 -13.77 -0.70 -6.97
N ALA A 34 -12.85 -0.32 -7.85
CA ALA A 34 -11.77 0.61 -7.55
C ALA A 34 -12.12 2.08 -7.87
N GLY A 35 -13.32 2.31 -8.41
CA GLY A 35 -13.86 3.60 -8.83
C GLY A 35 -13.97 4.64 -7.72
N PRO A 36 -14.37 5.90 -8.07
CA PRO A 36 -14.58 6.95 -7.08
C PRO A 36 -15.59 6.51 -6.02
N ARG A 37 -15.31 6.84 -4.75
CA ARG A 37 -16.18 6.55 -3.62
C ARG A 37 -17.51 7.28 -3.75
N ASP A 38 -18.62 6.56 -3.64
CA ASP A 38 -19.96 7.12 -3.58
C ASP A 38 -20.57 6.83 -2.20
N SER A 39 -20.16 7.63 -1.22
CA SER A 39 -20.52 7.41 0.18
C SER A 39 -22.03 7.49 0.47
N TRP A 40 -22.83 8.06 -0.45
CA TRP A 40 -24.29 8.12 -0.30
C TRP A 40 -24.95 6.74 -0.40
N TYR A 41 -24.32 5.79 -1.07
CA TYR A 41 -24.82 4.42 -1.24
C TYR A 41 -24.03 3.38 -0.42
N ASP A 42 -23.18 3.81 0.51
CA ASP A 42 -22.62 2.90 1.52
C ASP A 42 -23.77 2.21 2.28
N ALA A 43 -23.61 0.92 2.58
CA ALA A 43 -24.67 0.12 3.21
C ALA A 43 -24.15 -0.65 4.41
N SER A 44 -25.06 -1.04 5.32
CA SER A 44 -24.70 -1.81 6.50
C SER A 44 -24.28 -3.24 6.13
N CYS A 45 -23.57 -3.92 7.02
CA CYS A 45 -23.08 -5.28 6.76
C CYS A 45 -24.17 -6.32 6.45
N SER A 46 -25.36 -6.16 7.03
CA SER A 46 -26.51 -7.06 6.81
C SER A 46 -27.40 -6.64 5.64
N SER A 47 -27.12 -5.50 5.01
CA SER A 47 -27.85 -5.05 3.82
C SER A 47 -27.49 -5.96 2.63
N THR A 48 -28.51 -6.40 1.89
CA THR A 48 -28.29 -7.14 0.64
C THR A 48 -27.88 -6.17 -0.46
N ILE A 49 -26.67 -6.35 -0.97
CA ILE A 49 -26.15 -5.59 -2.11
C ILE A 49 -26.69 -6.24 -3.38
N GLN A 50 -27.47 -5.49 -4.15
CA GLN A 50 -28.10 -5.97 -5.39
C GLN A 50 -27.18 -5.74 -6.58
N SER A 51 -27.41 -6.48 -7.68
CA SER A 51 -26.83 -6.14 -8.98
C SER A 51 -27.16 -4.69 -9.37
N GLY A 52 -26.26 -4.04 -10.11
CA GLY A 52 -26.37 -2.65 -10.55
C GLY A 52 -25.57 -1.66 -9.71
N SER A 53 -24.92 -2.10 -8.63
CA SER A 53 -24.02 -1.29 -7.82
C SER A 53 -22.61 -1.86 -7.80
N SER A 54 -21.58 -1.01 -7.94
CA SER A 54 -20.19 -1.41 -7.74
C SER A 54 -19.67 -1.03 -6.35
N GLY A 55 -18.63 -1.72 -5.90
CA GLY A 55 -17.96 -1.40 -4.64
C GLY A 55 -17.28 -2.61 -4.02
N TYR A 56 -17.07 -2.56 -2.71
CA TYR A 56 -16.44 -3.64 -1.95
C TYR A 56 -16.94 -3.70 -0.50
N CYS A 57 -16.76 -4.85 0.13
CA CYS A 57 -16.95 -5.00 1.56
C CYS A 57 -15.68 -4.64 2.31
N GLU A 58 -15.78 -3.68 3.21
CA GLU A 58 -14.72 -3.39 4.18
C GLU A 58 -14.92 -4.27 5.40
N CYS A 59 -13.91 -5.07 5.71
CA CYS A 59 -13.81 -5.84 6.94
C CYS A 59 -12.77 -5.19 7.87
N GLU A 60 -12.70 -5.65 9.12
CA GLU A 60 -11.67 -5.23 10.06
C GLU A 60 -10.25 -5.40 9.48
N ASN A 61 -9.29 -4.65 10.06
CA ASN A 61 -7.90 -4.56 9.60
C ASN A 61 -7.74 -4.02 8.16
N ARG A 62 -8.68 -3.17 7.71
CA ARG A 62 -8.68 -2.51 6.38
C ARG A 62 -8.70 -3.50 5.20
N ARG A 63 -9.17 -4.72 5.45
CA ARG A 63 -9.29 -5.77 4.46
C ARG A 63 -10.50 -5.50 3.58
N ARG A 64 -10.29 -5.59 2.26
CA ARG A 64 -11.35 -5.44 1.26
C ARG A 64 -11.64 -6.80 0.65
N VAL A 65 -12.90 -7.20 0.70
CA VAL A 65 -13.38 -8.46 0.12
C VAL A 65 -14.56 -8.17 -0.79
N ARG A 66 -14.87 -9.13 -1.67
CA ARG A 66 -16.02 -9.05 -2.59
C ARG A 66 -16.06 -7.71 -3.34
N GLU A 67 -14.91 -7.35 -3.93
CA GLU A 67 -14.80 -6.26 -4.90
C GLU A 67 -15.62 -6.64 -6.14
N VAL A 68 -16.66 -5.88 -6.46
CA VAL A 68 -17.60 -6.16 -7.55
C VAL A 68 -17.87 -4.93 -8.42
N ASP A 69 -18.07 -5.17 -9.71
CA ASP A 69 -18.62 -4.20 -10.65
C ASP A 69 -20.16 -4.15 -10.51
N CYS A 70 -20.90 -3.70 -11.53
CA CYS A 70 -22.37 -3.69 -11.49
C CYS A 70 -23.00 -5.07 -11.79
N ASP A 71 -22.25 -6.04 -12.33
CA ASP A 71 -22.74 -7.35 -12.75
C ASP A 71 -22.34 -8.44 -11.76
N HIS A 72 -23.03 -8.47 -10.62
CA HIS A 72 -22.84 -9.50 -9.60
C HIS A 72 -24.17 -10.03 -9.06
N HIS A 73 -24.14 -11.26 -8.56
CA HIS A 73 -25.26 -11.83 -7.81
C HIS A 73 -25.41 -11.14 -6.44
N PRO A 74 -26.62 -11.05 -5.87
CA PRO A 74 -26.81 -10.42 -4.58
C PRO A 74 -26.02 -11.11 -3.45
N PHE A 75 -25.47 -10.33 -2.51
CA PHE A 75 -24.74 -10.83 -1.34
C PHE A 75 -24.84 -9.87 -0.16
N THR A 76 -24.32 -10.27 1.01
CA THR A 76 -24.14 -9.37 2.17
C THR A 76 -22.65 -9.27 2.53
N CYS A 77 -22.22 -8.12 3.05
CA CYS A 77 -20.85 -7.99 3.52
C CYS A 77 -20.58 -8.77 4.80
N GLN A 78 -21.61 -9.04 5.60
CA GLN A 78 -21.51 -9.90 6.77
C GLN A 78 -21.05 -11.31 6.37
N ASP A 79 -21.62 -11.90 5.32
CA ASP A 79 -21.24 -13.23 4.87
C ASP A 79 -19.88 -13.21 4.17
N ALA A 80 -19.65 -12.23 3.29
CA ALA A 80 -18.39 -12.09 2.57
C ALA A 80 -17.18 -11.94 3.52
N CYS A 81 -17.30 -11.13 4.57
CA CYS A 81 -16.21 -10.97 5.54
C CYS A 81 -15.98 -12.22 6.40
N LYS A 82 -17.01 -13.02 6.66
CA LYS A 82 -16.91 -14.26 7.43
C LYS A 82 -16.21 -15.38 6.66
N GLU A 83 -16.53 -15.55 5.38
CA GLU A 83 -15.87 -16.56 4.53
C GLU A 83 -14.35 -16.31 4.48
N ASP A 84 -13.96 -15.05 4.32
CA ASP A 84 -12.57 -14.62 4.19
C ASP A 84 -11.82 -14.57 5.53
N ALA A 85 -12.51 -14.45 6.67
CA ALA A 85 -11.90 -14.45 8.01
C ALA A 85 -11.19 -15.78 8.35
N SER A 86 -11.52 -16.87 7.67
CA SER A 86 -10.84 -18.16 7.81
C SER A 86 -9.40 -18.18 7.25
N ALA A 87 -8.99 -17.12 6.55
CA ALA A 87 -7.66 -16.94 5.99
C ALA A 87 -6.87 -15.82 6.71
N GLU A 88 -6.91 -15.79 8.04
CA GLU A 88 -6.17 -14.80 8.84
C GLU A 88 -4.70 -14.74 8.38
N LEU A 89 -4.27 -13.58 7.88
CA LEU A 89 -2.89 -13.34 7.42
C LEU A 89 -1.97 -13.33 8.64
N HIS A 90 -1.64 -14.50 9.16
CA HIS A 90 -0.58 -14.65 10.14
C HIS A 90 0.75 -14.63 9.38
N TYR A 91 1.45 -13.51 9.46
CA TYR A 91 2.82 -13.46 8.98
C TYR A 91 3.68 -14.41 9.81
N PRO A 92 4.50 -15.27 9.18
CA PRO A 92 5.44 -16.09 9.91
C PRO A 92 6.30 -15.21 10.82
N ALA A 93 6.60 -15.71 12.01
CA ALA A 93 7.45 -15.00 12.97
C ALA A 93 8.78 -14.58 12.29
N GLY A 94 9.12 -13.31 12.38
CA GLY A 94 10.28 -12.70 11.71
C GLY A 94 9.98 -12.06 10.34
N MET A 95 8.78 -12.22 9.78
CA MET A 95 8.37 -11.63 8.49
C MET A 95 7.25 -10.60 8.63
N GLU A 96 7.05 -10.04 9.82
CA GLU A 96 6.00 -9.07 10.13
C GLU A 96 6.35 -7.64 9.68
N TYR A 97 7.61 -7.40 9.31
CA TYR A 97 8.13 -6.07 9.00
C TYR A 97 8.68 -5.99 7.57
N VAL A 98 8.63 -4.79 7.00
CA VAL A 98 9.39 -4.47 5.80
C VAL A 98 10.86 -4.31 6.19
N THR A 99 11.74 -4.98 5.44
CA THR A 99 13.17 -4.99 5.70
C THR A 99 13.97 -4.52 4.49
N CYS A 100 15.19 -4.04 4.72
CA CYS A 100 16.15 -3.76 3.68
C CYS A 100 16.39 -5.01 2.81
N GLY A 101 16.33 -4.82 1.49
CA GLY A 101 16.43 -5.89 0.50
C GLY A 101 15.16 -6.71 0.27
N SER A 102 14.07 -6.41 0.97
CA SER A 102 12.75 -6.94 0.61
C SER A 102 12.27 -6.35 -0.72
N THR A 103 11.55 -7.16 -1.50
CA THR A 103 10.89 -6.73 -2.73
C THR A 103 9.39 -6.65 -2.47
N ILE A 104 8.83 -5.44 -2.48
CA ILE A 104 7.45 -5.16 -2.09
C ILE A 104 6.62 -4.69 -3.28
N LYS A 105 5.30 -4.84 -3.19
CA LYS A 105 4.36 -3.99 -3.92
C LYS A 105 3.82 -2.93 -2.97
N LEU A 106 4.00 -1.68 -3.34
CA LEU A 106 3.46 -0.56 -2.57
C LEU A 106 2.02 -0.28 -3.04
N VAL A 107 1.04 -0.55 -2.19
CA VAL A 107 -0.38 -0.50 -2.53
C VAL A 107 -0.98 0.82 -2.06
N HIS A 108 -1.62 1.56 -2.95
CA HIS A 108 -2.33 2.79 -2.65
C HIS A 108 -3.59 2.47 -1.85
N GLU A 109 -3.81 3.13 -0.72
CA GLU A 109 -4.88 2.73 0.20
C GLU A 109 -6.27 2.95 -0.38
N ALA A 110 -6.51 4.11 -1.01
CA ALA A 110 -7.83 4.48 -1.49
C ALA A 110 -8.28 3.60 -2.66
N SER A 111 -7.45 3.43 -3.70
CA SER A 111 -7.79 2.71 -4.92
C SER A 111 -7.35 1.24 -4.97
N ARG A 112 -6.45 0.81 -4.06
CA ARG A 112 -5.79 -0.51 -4.09
C ARG A 112 -4.95 -0.79 -5.34
N PHE A 113 -4.63 0.25 -6.10
CA PHE A 113 -3.67 0.15 -7.19
C PHE A 113 -2.25 0.07 -6.63
N ARG A 114 -1.35 -0.62 -7.32
CA ARG A 114 0.05 -0.78 -6.91
C ARG A 114 0.93 0.19 -7.65
N LEU A 115 1.89 0.78 -6.96
CA LEU A 115 2.98 1.54 -7.58
C LEU A 115 3.63 0.68 -8.67
N HIS A 116 3.79 1.24 -9.86
CA HIS A 116 4.12 0.50 -11.07
C HIS A 116 5.04 1.32 -11.97
N SER A 117 5.89 0.66 -12.74
CA SER A 117 6.69 1.30 -13.79
C SER A 117 6.96 0.33 -14.94
N HIS A 118 7.41 0.84 -16.08
CA HIS A 118 7.60 0.07 -17.31
C HIS A 118 8.49 0.85 -18.29
N GLU A 119 8.85 0.26 -19.42
CA GLU A 119 9.68 0.90 -20.46
C GLU A 119 8.92 1.91 -21.33
N VAL A 120 8.13 2.78 -20.70
CA VAL A 120 7.45 3.92 -21.33
C VAL A 120 7.95 5.17 -20.63
N ASN A 121 8.24 6.21 -21.39
CA ASN A 121 8.66 7.49 -20.87
C ASN A 121 7.50 8.49 -20.98
N TYR A 122 7.49 9.49 -20.10
CA TYR A 122 6.58 10.61 -20.27
C TYR A 122 6.88 11.38 -21.57
N GLY A 123 5.82 11.80 -22.26
CA GLY A 123 5.92 12.71 -23.41
C GLY A 123 5.97 14.20 -23.02
N THR A 124 5.88 14.49 -21.72
CA THR A 124 5.88 15.82 -21.11
C THR A 124 6.83 15.84 -19.92
N GLY A 125 6.95 16.99 -19.25
CA GLY A 125 7.74 17.10 -18.03
C GLY A 125 9.21 16.81 -18.27
N SER A 126 9.79 15.90 -17.50
CA SER A 126 11.21 15.56 -17.60
C SER A 126 11.56 14.65 -18.78
N GLY A 127 10.57 13.96 -19.36
CA GLY A 127 10.79 12.92 -20.37
C GLY A 127 11.37 11.61 -19.83
N GLN A 128 11.46 11.44 -18.51
CA GLN A 128 11.95 10.22 -17.86
C GLN A 128 10.92 9.08 -17.90
N GLN A 129 11.33 7.91 -17.41
CA GLN A 129 10.46 6.72 -17.33
C GLN A 129 9.23 7.01 -16.48
N SER A 130 8.05 6.63 -16.96
CA SER A 130 6.80 6.85 -16.23
C SER A 130 6.66 5.93 -15.03
N VAL A 131 6.09 6.49 -13.97
CA VAL A 131 5.66 5.76 -12.77
C VAL A 131 4.18 6.03 -12.58
N THR A 132 3.41 4.96 -12.45
CA THR A 132 1.95 5.00 -12.38
C THR A 132 1.47 4.12 -11.24
N ALA A 133 0.15 4.08 -11.02
CA ALA A 133 -0.46 3.04 -10.22
C ALA A 133 -1.26 2.09 -11.13
N HIS A 134 -1.10 0.78 -10.94
CA HIS A 134 -1.68 -0.28 -11.77
C HIS A 134 -2.66 -1.13 -10.96
N GLY A 135 -3.82 -1.46 -11.55
CA GLY A 135 -4.90 -2.17 -10.86
C GLY A 135 -4.67 -3.68 -10.69
N SER A 136 -3.90 -4.32 -11.58
CA SER A 136 -3.68 -5.78 -11.51
C SER A 136 -2.83 -6.15 -10.30
N ARG A 137 -3.33 -7.11 -9.51
CA ARG A 137 -2.63 -7.66 -8.34
C ARG A 137 -1.39 -8.45 -8.73
N ASP A 138 -1.42 -9.13 -9.87
CA ASP A 138 -0.38 -10.09 -10.28
C ASP A 138 0.66 -9.50 -11.23
N ASP A 139 0.54 -8.21 -11.55
CA ASP A 139 1.50 -7.55 -12.42
C ASP A 139 2.90 -7.53 -11.77
N TYR A 140 3.89 -8.01 -12.52
CA TYR A 140 5.27 -8.15 -12.07
C TYR A 140 6.07 -6.85 -12.20
N ASN A 141 5.53 -5.84 -12.89
CA ASN A 141 6.05 -4.48 -12.98
C ASN A 141 5.62 -3.59 -11.79
N SER A 142 4.99 -4.18 -10.78
CA SER A 142 4.66 -3.53 -9.52
C SER A 142 5.61 -3.90 -8.37
N TYR A 143 6.70 -4.61 -8.66
CA TYR A 143 7.70 -4.99 -7.65
C TYR A 143 8.81 -3.95 -7.52
N TRP A 144 9.08 -3.54 -6.28
CA TRP A 144 10.10 -2.55 -5.91
C TRP A 144 11.01 -3.11 -4.81
N LEU A 145 12.32 -3.03 -5.01
CA LEU A 145 13.33 -3.37 -4.01
C LEU A 145 13.51 -2.21 -3.03
N VAL A 146 13.45 -2.51 -1.73
CA VAL A 146 13.69 -1.54 -0.66
C VAL A 146 15.19 -1.43 -0.36
N LYS A 147 15.75 -0.23 -0.45
CA LYS A 147 17.17 0.07 -0.24
C LYS A 147 17.34 1.25 0.73
N GLU A 148 18.56 1.45 1.21
CA GLU A 148 18.99 2.64 1.94
C GLU A 148 18.83 3.93 1.11
N GLY A 149 18.81 5.08 1.80
CA GLY A 149 18.87 6.40 1.19
C GLY A 149 20.12 6.63 0.35
N ASP A 150 20.06 7.59 -0.57
CA ASP A 150 21.23 7.99 -1.35
C ASP A 150 22.34 8.54 -0.44
N GLY A 151 23.57 8.07 -0.64
CA GLY A 151 24.73 8.44 0.18
C GLY A 151 24.79 7.81 1.57
N ASP A 152 23.76 7.07 2.00
CA ASP A 152 23.79 6.31 3.25
C ASP A 152 24.64 5.03 3.10
N ALA A 153 25.11 4.50 4.22
CA ALA A 153 25.77 3.20 4.24
C ALA A 153 24.76 2.12 3.83
N ALA A 154 25.20 1.16 2.99
CA ALA A 154 24.38 0.04 2.57
C ALA A 154 23.74 -0.65 3.79
N CYS A 155 22.42 -0.77 3.78
CA CYS A 155 21.71 -1.39 4.88
C CYS A 155 21.96 -2.91 4.91
N SER A 156 21.96 -3.49 6.12
CA SER A 156 22.09 -4.94 6.26
C SER A 156 20.83 -5.62 5.71
N LEU A 157 21.00 -6.63 4.86
CA LEU A 157 19.90 -7.42 4.33
C LEU A 157 19.06 -8.01 5.49
N GLY A 158 17.74 -7.85 5.43
CA GLY A 158 16.83 -8.28 6.50
C GLY A 158 16.70 -7.30 7.68
N ALA A 159 17.47 -6.20 7.71
CA ALA A 159 17.29 -5.17 8.74
C ALA A 159 15.92 -4.49 8.59
N LYS A 160 15.15 -4.41 9.68
CA LYS A 160 13.86 -3.72 9.74
C LYS A 160 14.01 -2.25 9.36
N ILE A 161 13.10 -1.74 8.54
CA ILE A 161 13.07 -0.32 8.19
C ILE A 161 12.30 0.43 9.28
N ALA A 162 12.97 1.39 9.93
CA ALA A 162 12.33 2.22 10.94
C ALA A 162 11.49 3.35 10.33
N CYS A 163 10.40 3.73 10.99
CA CYS A 163 9.67 4.95 10.72
C CYS A 163 10.61 6.16 10.87
N GLY A 164 10.57 7.08 9.91
CA GLY A 164 11.48 8.21 9.80
C GLY A 164 12.78 7.91 9.03
N ALA A 165 13.05 6.64 8.67
CA ALA A 165 14.20 6.29 7.85
C ALA A 165 14.09 6.88 6.44
N THR A 166 15.25 7.21 5.86
CA THR A 166 15.39 7.53 4.44
C THR A 166 15.62 6.24 3.67
N ILE A 167 14.84 6.00 2.62
CA ILE A 167 14.90 4.82 1.77
C ILE A 167 14.92 5.21 0.29
N ARG A 168 15.34 4.26 -0.55
CA ARG A 168 15.10 4.27 -2.00
C ARG A 168 14.25 3.06 -2.38
N LEU A 169 13.44 3.23 -3.41
CA LEU A 169 12.66 2.14 -4.02
C LEU A 169 13.15 1.94 -5.45
N GLU A 170 13.73 0.78 -5.73
CA GLU A 170 14.24 0.45 -7.06
C GLU A 170 13.27 -0.49 -7.78
N HIS A 171 12.77 -0.09 -8.96
CA HIS A 171 11.90 -0.93 -9.77
C HIS A 171 12.67 -2.15 -10.28
N ILE A 172 12.17 -3.35 -10.00
CA ILE A 172 12.91 -4.59 -10.24
C ILE A 172 13.26 -4.78 -11.72
N ASN A 173 12.31 -4.57 -12.63
CA ASN A 173 12.49 -4.95 -14.03
C ASN A 173 13.31 -3.92 -14.81
N THR A 174 13.13 -2.63 -14.54
CA THR A 174 13.82 -1.56 -15.28
C THR A 174 15.07 -1.05 -14.56
N ARG A 175 15.26 -1.45 -13.29
CA ARG A 175 16.38 -1.04 -12.43
C ARG A 175 16.50 0.48 -12.29
N ARG A 176 15.36 1.17 -12.37
CA ARG A 176 15.22 2.62 -12.12
C ARG A 176 14.78 2.86 -10.69
N ASN A 177 15.23 3.94 -10.08
CA ASN A 177 14.79 4.38 -8.76
C ASN A 177 13.52 5.23 -8.87
N LEU A 178 12.63 5.11 -7.88
CA LEU A 178 11.52 6.02 -7.69
C LEU A 178 12.07 7.42 -7.41
N HIS A 179 11.75 8.37 -8.27
CA HIS A 179 12.37 9.68 -8.31
C HIS A 179 11.31 10.78 -8.34
N SER A 180 11.66 11.96 -7.80
CA SER A 180 10.86 13.16 -7.98
C SER A 180 11.74 14.40 -8.03
N HIS A 181 11.20 15.48 -8.59
CA HIS A 181 11.98 16.67 -8.94
C HIS A 181 11.03 17.84 -9.27
N HIS A 182 11.60 18.97 -9.74
CA HIS A 182 10.86 20.20 -10.03
C HIS A 182 10.21 20.24 -11.43
N PHE A 183 9.68 19.11 -11.91
CA PHE A 183 8.85 19.03 -13.11
C PHE A 183 7.38 18.89 -12.74
N ALA A 184 6.49 19.35 -13.62
CA ALA A 184 5.05 19.16 -13.47
C ALA A 184 4.63 17.74 -13.86
N SER A 185 3.77 17.13 -13.06
CA SER A 185 3.17 15.83 -13.39
C SER A 185 2.18 15.91 -14.57
N PRO A 186 2.00 14.82 -15.33
CA PRO A 186 1.33 14.85 -16.64
C PRO A 186 -0.15 15.28 -16.65
N LEU A 187 -0.93 14.88 -15.63
CA LEU A 187 -2.39 15.07 -15.58
C LEU A 187 -2.82 16.13 -14.55
N SER A 188 -1.91 16.63 -13.72
CA SER A 188 -2.27 17.58 -12.65
C SER A 188 -2.36 19.05 -13.07
N ASN A 189 -2.21 19.37 -14.37
CA ASN A 189 -2.20 20.75 -14.91
C ASN A 189 -1.18 21.67 -14.19
N GLY A 190 0.02 21.16 -13.89
CA GLY A 190 1.08 21.93 -13.25
C GLY A 190 0.94 22.12 -11.74
N ARG A 191 -0.10 21.56 -11.10
CA ARG A 191 -0.30 21.70 -9.65
C ARG A 191 0.66 20.84 -8.84
N PHE A 192 0.96 19.63 -9.32
CA PHE A 192 1.72 18.62 -8.57
C PHE A 192 3.02 18.25 -9.29
N GLY A 193 4.00 17.80 -8.51
CA GLY A 193 5.31 17.41 -9.01
C GLY A 193 5.26 16.07 -9.73
N GLU A 194 6.10 15.90 -10.75
CA GLU A 194 6.31 14.63 -11.44
C GLU A 194 6.97 13.61 -10.50
N VAL A 195 6.53 12.35 -10.63
CA VAL A 195 7.19 11.17 -10.08
C VAL A 195 7.55 10.26 -11.24
N SER A 196 8.80 9.85 -11.30
CA SER A 196 9.40 9.16 -12.45
C SER A 196 10.31 8.02 -12.01
N GLY A 197 10.74 7.21 -12.98
CA GLY A 197 11.83 6.26 -12.84
C GLY A 197 13.13 6.89 -13.35
N PHE A 198 14.12 7.03 -12.46
CA PHE A 198 15.42 7.64 -12.77
C PHE A 198 16.60 6.70 -12.49
N GLY A 199 17.80 7.10 -12.88
CA GLY A 199 19.01 6.34 -12.59
C GLY A 199 19.20 5.11 -13.48
N VAL A 200 20.24 4.32 -13.30
CA VAL A 200 20.50 3.10 -14.09
C VAL A 200 21.04 2.02 -13.17
N ALA A 201 20.55 0.79 -13.28
CA ALA A 201 21.01 -0.35 -12.47
C ALA A 201 20.85 -0.15 -10.94
N GLY A 202 19.98 0.77 -10.52
CA GLY A 202 19.79 1.18 -9.13
C GLY A 202 20.70 2.32 -8.66
N ASP A 203 21.61 2.80 -9.51
CA ASP A 203 22.40 4.01 -9.28
C ASP A 203 21.58 5.24 -9.67
N GLY A 204 21.64 6.29 -8.87
CA GLY A 204 20.97 7.55 -9.18
C GLY A 204 21.48 8.67 -8.28
N ASP A 205 20.59 9.45 -7.69
CA ASP A 205 20.97 10.63 -6.90
C ASP A 205 20.07 10.88 -5.68
N ARG A 206 20.30 12.00 -5.00
CA ARG A 206 19.58 12.39 -3.79
C ARG A 206 18.07 12.56 -4.01
N SER A 207 17.62 12.84 -5.22
CA SER A 207 16.21 12.93 -5.60
C SER A 207 15.54 11.55 -5.81
N ASP A 208 16.25 10.47 -5.52
CA ASP A 208 15.69 9.12 -5.39
C ASP A 208 15.27 8.79 -3.95
N SER A 209 15.59 9.65 -2.99
CA SER A 209 15.44 9.37 -1.56
C SER A 209 14.09 9.84 -1.00
N TRP A 210 13.46 8.97 -0.22
CA TRP A 210 12.15 9.18 0.40
C TRP A 210 12.21 8.89 1.90
N ILE A 211 11.61 9.78 2.70
CA ILE A 211 11.43 9.58 4.13
C ILE A 211 10.15 8.80 4.35
N LEU A 212 10.25 7.68 5.04
CA LEU A 212 9.12 6.84 5.41
C LEU A 212 8.41 7.42 6.64
N GLU A 213 7.15 7.82 6.50
CA GLU A 213 6.34 8.35 7.60
C GLU A 213 5.20 7.40 7.92
N CYS A 214 5.22 6.78 9.09
CA CYS A 214 4.20 5.83 9.51
C CYS A 214 2.99 6.53 10.15
N GLU A 215 1.78 6.11 9.79
CA GLU A 215 0.53 6.69 10.32
C GLU A 215 0.20 6.28 11.74
N SER A 216 0.74 5.15 12.22
CA SER A 216 0.51 4.65 13.59
C SER A 216 1.08 5.56 14.68
N GLY A 217 1.50 6.78 14.34
CA GLY A 217 1.86 7.83 15.30
C GLY A 217 3.10 7.48 16.11
N MET A 218 4.03 6.71 15.53
CA MET A 218 5.23 6.22 16.20
C MET A 218 4.95 5.26 17.38
N GLN A 219 3.84 4.53 17.38
CA GLN A 219 3.55 3.51 18.39
C GLN A 219 4.35 2.23 18.14
N CYS A 220 5.08 1.75 19.17
CA CYS A 220 5.77 0.47 19.12
C CYS A 220 4.76 -0.68 19.08
N LYS A 221 4.98 -1.62 18.17
CA LYS A 221 4.22 -2.88 18.11
C LYS A 221 4.85 -3.94 18.99
N ALA A 222 4.02 -4.86 19.48
CA ALA A 222 4.50 -6.07 20.15
C ALA A 222 5.44 -6.85 19.20
N GLY A 223 6.61 -7.25 19.69
CA GLY A 223 7.66 -7.88 18.87
C GLY A 223 8.68 -6.92 18.27
N ASP A 224 8.50 -5.60 18.41
CA ASP A 224 9.53 -4.61 18.09
C ASP A 224 10.39 -4.29 19.34
N GLU A 225 11.31 -5.19 19.66
CA GLU A 225 12.22 -5.02 20.81
C GLU A 225 13.07 -3.75 20.71
N ALA A 226 13.49 -3.36 19.52
CA ALA A 226 14.27 -2.15 19.32
C ALA A 226 13.44 -0.91 19.71
N CYS A 227 12.19 -0.85 19.24
CA CYS A 227 11.27 0.23 19.61
C CYS A 227 10.93 0.22 21.11
N ALA A 228 10.69 -0.95 21.69
CA ALA A 228 10.45 -1.10 23.12
C ALA A 228 11.62 -0.56 23.97
N ASN A 229 12.84 -0.57 23.42
CA ASN A 229 14.05 -0.01 24.02
C ASN A 229 14.34 1.44 23.61
N GLY A 230 13.37 2.15 23.02
CA GLY A 230 13.46 3.58 22.72
C GLY A 230 13.85 3.94 21.29
N ALA A 231 13.96 2.97 20.37
CA ALA A 231 14.10 3.26 18.94
C ALA A 231 12.76 3.71 18.33
N ALA A 232 12.81 4.25 17.11
CA ALA A 232 11.60 4.47 16.31
C ALA A 232 10.94 3.12 15.96
N PRO A 233 9.60 3.05 15.83
CA PRO A 233 8.94 1.81 15.42
C PRO A 233 9.38 1.39 14.03
N SER A 234 9.41 0.09 13.82
CA SER A 234 9.65 -0.53 12.53
C SER A 234 8.38 -0.51 11.68
N TRP A 235 8.55 -0.34 10.37
CA TRP A 235 7.50 -0.42 9.37
C TRP A 235 6.96 -1.84 9.28
N ALA A 236 5.83 -2.09 9.93
CA ALA A 236 5.18 -3.39 9.81
C ALA A 236 4.51 -3.53 8.45
N ARG A 237 4.36 -4.78 8.02
CA ARG A 237 3.50 -5.10 6.89
C ARG A 237 2.07 -4.64 7.18
N ASP A 238 1.40 -4.21 6.13
CA ASP A 238 0.08 -3.56 6.19
C ASP A 238 -0.02 -2.30 7.04
N ASP A 239 1.08 -1.74 7.57
CA ASP A 239 0.99 -0.40 8.13
C ASP A 239 0.86 0.64 7.03
N LEU A 240 -0.04 1.58 7.29
CA LEU A 240 -0.20 2.76 6.47
C LEU A 240 1.01 3.67 6.66
N VAL A 241 1.59 4.05 5.54
CA VAL A 241 2.74 4.95 5.46
C VAL A 241 2.50 6.03 4.41
N ARG A 242 3.21 7.13 4.56
CA ARG A 242 3.43 8.15 3.52
C ARG A 242 4.91 8.17 3.17
N LEU A 243 5.21 8.41 1.90
CA LEU A 243 6.58 8.62 1.44
C LEU A 243 6.75 10.11 1.13
N ARG A 244 7.58 10.79 1.92
CA ARG A 244 7.94 12.20 1.68
C ARG A 244 9.26 12.27 0.94
N HIS A 245 9.25 12.86 -0.24
CA HIS A 245 10.45 13.07 -1.03
C HIS A 245 11.45 13.98 -0.32
N VAL A 246 12.72 13.58 -0.23
CA VAL A 246 13.75 14.28 0.55
C VAL A 246 14.06 15.66 -0.01
N GLU A 247 14.11 15.82 -1.33
CA GLU A 247 14.51 17.12 -1.91
C GLU A 247 13.35 18.11 -1.98
N THR A 248 12.21 17.67 -2.54
CA THR A 248 11.07 18.56 -2.79
C THR A 248 10.12 18.69 -1.59
N GLN A 249 10.28 17.85 -0.56
CA GLN A 249 9.41 17.79 0.63
C GLN A 249 7.94 17.45 0.31
N ARG A 250 7.68 16.93 -0.90
CA ARG A 250 6.36 16.54 -1.38
C ARG A 250 6.06 15.07 -1.08
N TYR A 251 4.80 14.69 -1.03
CA TYR A 251 4.34 13.35 -0.69
C TYR A 251 3.95 12.58 -1.95
N LEU A 252 4.40 11.32 -2.03
CA LEU A 252 3.95 10.37 -3.05
C LEU A 252 2.42 10.21 -2.95
N HIS A 253 1.74 10.42 -4.06
CA HIS A 253 0.30 10.55 -4.10
C HIS A 253 -0.28 9.98 -5.40
N SER A 254 -1.48 9.43 -5.32
CA SER A 254 -2.25 9.01 -6.50
C SER A 254 -3.73 9.30 -6.28
N ASP A 255 -4.46 9.55 -7.35
CA ASP A 255 -5.90 9.80 -7.28
C ASP A 255 -6.59 9.05 -8.41
N HIS A 256 -7.68 8.35 -8.08
CA HIS A 256 -8.51 7.65 -9.05
C HIS A 256 -9.01 8.58 -10.16
N ALA A 257 -9.36 9.82 -9.82
CA ALA A 257 -9.84 10.81 -10.78
C ALA A 257 -8.77 11.23 -11.81
N ALA A 258 -7.49 11.02 -11.51
CA ALA A 258 -6.36 11.32 -12.37
C ALA A 258 -5.86 10.04 -13.09
N SER A 259 -6.71 9.43 -13.92
CA SER A 259 -6.36 8.23 -14.68
C SER A 259 -6.05 8.53 -16.16
N PHE A 260 -5.06 7.82 -16.71
CA PHE A 260 -4.76 7.87 -18.14
C PHE A 260 -5.88 7.18 -18.94
N ASN A 261 -6.38 7.85 -19.96
CA ASN A 261 -7.45 7.36 -20.82
C ASN A 261 -7.28 7.85 -22.26
N ASN A 262 -8.12 7.39 -23.18
CA ASN A 262 -7.98 7.75 -24.59
C ASN A 262 -8.21 9.24 -24.91
N GLN A 263 -8.77 10.02 -23.97
CA GLN A 263 -8.97 11.47 -24.16
C GLN A 263 -7.71 12.27 -23.79
N ASN A 264 -7.06 11.93 -22.67
CA ASN A 264 -5.87 12.65 -22.19
C ASN A 264 -4.54 12.03 -22.65
N CYS A 265 -4.52 10.74 -22.99
CA CYS A 265 -3.37 10.03 -23.53
C CYS A 265 -3.81 9.16 -24.73
N PRO A 266 -4.04 9.75 -25.93
CA PRO A 266 -4.49 9.00 -27.09
C PRO A 266 -3.41 8.01 -27.57
N ARG A 267 -3.79 6.74 -27.78
CA ARG A 267 -2.90 5.63 -28.20
C ARG A 267 -1.75 5.35 -27.24
N CYS A 268 -2.01 5.54 -25.96
CA CYS A 268 -1.03 5.42 -24.89
C CYS A 268 -1.07 4.00 -24.31
N PRO A 269 0.09 3.35 -24.08
CA PRO A 269 0.14 1.98 -23.57
C PRO A 269 -0.32 1.84 -22.11
N ILE A 270 -0.51 2.96 -21.41
CA ILE A 270 -0.83 3.03 -19.98
C ILE A 270 -2.28 3.45 -19.71
N VAL A 271 -3.17 3.36 -20.70
CA VAL A 271 -4.60 3.61 -20.50
C VAL A 271 -5.16 2.68 -19.41
N GLY A 272 -5.92 3.26 -18.48
CA GLY A 272 -6.47 2.58 -17.30
C GLY A 272 -5.57 2.65 -16.06
N GLN A 273 -4.33 3.12 -16.19
CA GLN A 273 -3.44 3.35 -15.05
C GLN A 273 -3.70 4.72 -14.42
N GLN A 274 -3.45 4.86 -13.12
CA GLN A 274 -3.56 6.13 -12.40
C GLN A 274 -2.24 6.90 -12.43
N GLU A 275 -2.33 8.23 -12.50
CA GLU A 275 -1.18 9.10 -12.29
C GLU A 275 -0.64 8.91 -10.87
N VAL A 276 0.67 8.79 -10.76
CA VAL A 276 1.40 8.96 -9.51
C VAL A 276 2.15 10.29 -9.58
N ASN A 277 1.95 11.13 -8.58
CA ASN A 277 2.48 12.48 -8.51
C ASN A 277 2.97 12.82 -7.10
N ALA A 278 3.57 14.00 -6.95
CA ALA A 278 4.08 14.50 -5.68
C ALA A 278 3.34 15.78 -5.23
N VAL A 279 2.61 15.70 -4.12
CA VAL A 279 1.78 16.81 -3.59
C VAL A 279 2.46 17.53 -2.42
N PRO A 280 2.25 18.85 -2.24
CA PRO A 280 2.91 19.62 -1.17
C PRO A 280 2.32 19.38 0.22
N THR A 281 1.09 18.86 0.32
CA THR A 281 0.37 18.70 1.59
C THR A 281 -0.11 17.27 1.75
N LYS A 282 0.04 16.71 2.95
CA LYS A 282 -0.46 15.38 3.31
C LYS A 282 -1.98 15.32 3.15
N ASN A 283 -2.47 14.21 2.63
CA ASN A 283 -3.89 13.83 2.59
C ASN A 283 -4.01 12.30 2.55
N ASP A 284 -5.24 11.79 2.49
CA ASP A 284 -5.51 10.34 2.51
C ASP A 284 -5.15 9.63 1.19
N ASN A 285 -5.07 10.36 0.08
CA ASN A 285 -4.58 9.88 -1.22
C ASN A 285 -3.03 9.77 -1.28
N GLY A 286 -2.35 10.16 -0.20
CA GLY A 286 -0.92 9.91 0.00
C GLY A 286 -0.63 8.67 0.86
N LEU A 287 -1.65 7.87 1.20
CA LEU A 287 -1.52 6.69 2.05
C LEU A 287 -1.24 5.43 1.23
N TRP A 288 -0.21 4.72 1.64
CA TRP A 288 0.24 3.48 1.01
C TRP A 288 0.51 2.41 2.07
N PHE A 289 0.54 1.13 1.69
CA PHE A 289 1.00 0.06 2.57
C PHE A 289 1.70 -1.03 1.76
N ALA A 290 2.47 -1.89 2.45
CA ALA A 290 3.16 -3.02 1.85
C ALA A 290 2.71 -4.33 2.54
N GLY A 291 1.76 -5.03 1.94
CA GLY A 291 1.34 -6.37 2.37
C GLY A 291 1.75 -7.49 1.39
N GLU A 292 2.00 -7.12 0.14
CA GLU A 292 2.31 -8.03 -0.98
C GLU A 292 3.80 -7.92 -1.32
N GLY A 293 4.48 -9.05 -1.53
CA GLY A 293 5.91 -9.04 -1.84
C GLY A 293 6.66 -10.30 -1.42
N ILE A 294 7.98 -10.25 -1.62
CA ILE A 294 8.96 -11.20 -1.13
C ILE A 294 9.74 -10.50 -0.03
N TYR A 295 9.55 -10.98 1.21
CA TYR A 295 10.12 -10.36 2.40
C TYR A 295 11.33 -11.16 2.87
N VAL A 296 12.37 -10.43 3.28
CA VAL A 296 13.58 -11.02 3.86
C VAL A 296 13.47 -10.90 5.38
N GLY A 297 13.55 -12.03 6.08
CA GLY A 297 13.54 -12.12 7.55
C GLY A 297 14.87 -12.60 8.11
#